data_AF-A0A5B1QYI3-F1
#
_entry.id   AF-A0A5B1QYI3-F1
#
_cell.length_a   1.000
_cell.length_b   1.000
_cell.length_c   1.000
_cell.angle_alpha   90.00
_cell.angle_beta   90.00
_cell.angle_gamma   90.00
#
_symmetry.space_group_name_H-M   'P 1'
#
loop_
_entity.id
_entity.type
_entity.pdbx_description
1 polymer ?
#
loop_
_entity_poly.entity_id
_entity_poly.type
_entity_poly.pdbx_seq_one_letter_code
_entity_poly.pdbx_strand_id
1 'polypeptide(L)'
;MFDFQRIPFDVWTLVFQSAHPWPPGSLARCARTCRTFRDAATPLLYEEIAVKQYSGSAKVYTAFDTLAAQPHLRKYVKSLIHSEVELSSARPPSDYKQDPGTLVHDWAADLALLPNLESYTLHAVVRHTVSCQFLEAAVNVLCQCASLKHVGWQFEIDSRRFAITSRLINLQSIKIRRLSQTVLKTFGTWVTQKSTINSVHIQVAYYRFCRFTPK
;
A
#
# COMPACT_ATOMS: atom_id res chain seq x y z
N MET A 1 10.81 -4.38 42.26
CA MET A 1 10.68 -4.90 40.87
C MET A 1 9.21 -4.80 40.50
N PHE A 2 8.86 -4.01 39.49
CA PHE A 2 7.45 -3.90 39.06
C PHE A 2 7.01 -5.22 38.43
N ASP A 3 5.93 -5.79 38.95
CA ASP A 3 5.34 -7.03 38.43
C ASP A 3 4.40 -6.72 37.26
N PHE A 4 4.98 -6.66 36.06
CA PHE A 4 4.26 -6.41 34.82
C PHE A 4 3.19 -7.47 34.49
N GLN A 5 3.18 -8.62 35.19
CA GLN A 5 2.19 -9.68 34.98
C GLN A 5 0.83 -9.36 35.62
N ARG A 6 0.77 -8.40 36.56
CA ARG A 6 -0.47 -7.98 37.22
C ARG A 6 -1.26 -6.94 36.44
N ILE A 7 -0.67 -6.37 35.39
CA ILE A 7 -1.35 -5.37 34.57
C ILE A 7 -2.35 -6.11 33.65
N PRO A 8 -3.65 -5.75 33.69
CA PRO A 8 -4.67 -6.38 32.85
C PRO A 8 -4.34 -6.25 31.35
N PHE A 9 -4.76 -7.24 30.56
CA PHE A 9 -4.50 -7.26 29.12
C PHE A 9 -5.03 -6.00 28.41
N ASP A 10 -6.22 -5.52 28.77
CA ASP A 10 -6.82 -4.32 28.17
C ASP A 10 -6.03 -3.04 28.49
N VAL A 11 -5.33 -3.00 29.63
CA VAL A 11 -4.43 -1.89 29.94
C VAL A 11 -3.20 -1.97 29.05
N TRP A 12 -2.67 -3.16 28.78
CA TRP A 12 -1.56 -3.33 27.84
C TRP A 12 -1.93 -2.89 26.43
N THR A 13 -3.11 -3.27 25.92
CA THR A 13 -3.54 -2.86 24.58
C THR A 13 -3.67 -1.33 24.48
N LEU A 14 -4.23 -0.68 25.51
CA LEU A 14 -4.31 0.79 25.58
C LEU A 14 -2.94 1.46 25.64
N VAL A 15 -2.01 0.93 26.45
CA VAL A 15 -0.62 1.41 26.50
C VAL A 15 0.02 1.29 25.11
N PHE A 16 -0.17 0.16 24.43
CA PHE A 16 0.43 -0.06 23.13
C PHE A 16 -0.12 0.89 22.06
N GLN A 17 -1.43 1.16 22.09
CA GLN A 17 -2.08 2.13 21.20
C GLN A 17 -1.64 3.57 21.48
N SER A 18 -1.52 3.94 22.76
CA SER A 18 -1.19 5.31 23.17
C SER A 18 0.27 5.70 22.90
N ALA A 19 1.16 4.71 22.76
CA ALA A 19 2.57 4.93 22.46
C ALA A 19 2.87 5.14 20.96
N HIS A 20 1.84 5.26 20.11
CA HIS A 20 1.98 5.55 18.69
C HIS A 20 2.27 7.06 18.45
N PRO A 21 3.19 7.46 17.54
CA PRO A 21 4.01 6.64 16.66
C PRO A 21 5.13 5.89 17.37
N TRP A 22 5.26 4.60 17.06
CA TRP A 22 6.32 3.76 17.62
C TRP A 22 7.66 4.06 16.94
N PRO A 23 8.77 4.17 17.70
CA PRO A 23 10.09 4.17 17.08
C PRO A 23 10.33 2.85 16.31
N PRO A 24 11.01 2.89 15.16
CA PRO A 24 11.23 1.71 14.33
C PRO A 24 11.70 0.48 15.11
N GLY A 25 11.03 -0.65 14.91
CA GLY A 25 11.39 -1.93 15.54
C GLY A 25 11.11 -2.05 17.05
N SER A 26 10.60 -1.01 17.71
CA SER A 26 10.32 -1.06 19.16
C SER A 26 9.13 -1.96 19.50
N LEU A 27 8.04 -1.86 18.74
CA LEU A 27 6.87 -2.73 18.92
C LEU A 27 7.23 -4.22 18.72
N ALA A 28 8.08 -4.52 17.73
CA ALA A 28 8.58 -5.88 17.49
C ALA A 28 9.53 -6.39 18.59
N ARG A 29 10.23 -5.50 19.31
CA ARG A 29 10.99 -5.85 20.51
C ARG A 29 10.05 -6.16 21.67
N CYS A 30 9.03 -5.34 21.90
CA CYS A 30 8.01 -5.58 22.93
C CYS A 30 7.30 -6.93 22.74
N ALA A 31 6.90 -7.27 21.51
CA ALA A 31 6.25 -8.54 21.21
C ALA A 31 7.12 -9.78 21.45
N ARG A 32 8.44 -9.62 21.58
CA ARG A 32 9.37 -10.71 21.91
C ARG A 32 9.57 -10.91 23.41
N THR A 33 9.12 -9.97 24.25
CA THR A 33 9.34 -10.02 25.70
C THR A 33 8.57 -11.15 26.37
N CYS A 34 7.26 -11.26 26.12
CA CYS A 34 6.43 -12.34 26.64
C CYS A 34 5.18 -12.53 25.78
N ARG A 35 4.39 -13.57 26.08
CA ARG A 35 3.17 -13.89 25.34
C ARG A 35 2.12 -12.77 25.41
N THR A 36 1.87 -12.22 26.60
CA THR A 36 0.90 -11.12 26.79
C THR A 36 1.25 -9.91 25.93
N PHE A 37 2.53 -9.52 25.90
CA PHE A 37 3.00 -8.41 25.07
C PHE A 37 2.86 -8.72 23.59
N ARG A 38 3.16 -9.97 23.17
CA ARG A 38 2.96 -10.41 21.79
C ARG A 38 1.50 -10.29 21.38
N ASP A 39 0.59 -10.81 22.18
CA ASP A 39 -0.84 -10.85 21.87
C ASP A 39 -1.41 -9.42 21.81
N ALA A 40 -0.98 -8.54 22.73
CA ALA A 40 -1.39 -7.14 22.74
C ALA A 40 -0.77 -6.30 21.61
N ALA A 41 0.46 -6.60 21.19
CA ALA A 41 1.15 -5.89 20.11
C ALA A 41 0.77 -6.38 18.70
N THR A 42 0.30 -7.63 18.57
CA THR A 42 -0.01 -8.25 17.27
C THR A 42 -0.93 -7.39 16.39
N PRO A 43 -2.05 -6.83 16.88
CA PRO A 43 -2.92 -5.99 16.05
C PRO A 43 -2.18 -4.81 15.42
N LEU A 44 -1.28 -4.16 16.18
CA LEU A 44 -0.53 -2.99 15.73
C LEU A 44 0.66 -3.38 14.85
N LEU A 45 1.27 -4.55 15.06
CA LEU A 45 2.37 -5.06 14.23
C LEU A 45 1.93 -5.35 12.80
N TYR A 46 0.68 -5.77 12.61
CA TYR A 46 0.11 -6.12 11.31
C TYR A 46 -0.83 -5.03 10.77
N GLU A 47 -0.99 -3.90 11.47
CA GLU A 47 -1.84 -2.79 11.03
C GLU A 47 -1.38 -2.20 9.70
N GLU A 48 -0.07 -2.03 9.54
CA GLU A 48 0.56 -1.65 8.28
C GLU A 48 1.53 -2.75 7.83
N ILE A 49 1.34 -3.24 6.61
CA ILE A 49 2.25 -4.22 6.00
C ILE A 49 2.88 -3.65 4.73
N ALA A 50 4.09 -4.11 4.44
CA ALA A 50 4.79 -3.78 3.21
C ALA A 50 5.05 -5.05 2.38
N VAL A 51 4.76 -4.97 1.09
CA VAL A 51 5.00 -6.03 0.11
C VAL A 51 5.99 -5.53 -0.92
N LYS A 52 7.00 -6.33 -1.24
CA LYS A 52 8.02 -6.00 -2.25
C LYS A 52 7.97 -7.00 -3.38
N GLN A 53 7.40 -6.60 -4.51
CA GLN A 53 7.39 -7.42 -5.69
C GLN A 53 8.60 -7.08 -6.56
N TYR A 54 9.37 -8.10 -6.95
CA TYR A 54 10.48 -7.92 -7.89
C TYR A 54 10.01 -8.25 -9.31
N SER A 55 10.29 -7.37 -10.27
CA SER A 55 10.03 -7.67 -11.68
C SER A 55 11.13 -8.58 -12.23
N GLY A 56 10.74 -9.68 -12.86
CA GLY A 56 11.65 -10.70 -13.37
C GLY A 56 11.77 -11.89 -12.41
N SER A 57 10.78 -12.79 -12.48
CA SER A 57 10.74 -14.17 -11.94
C SER A 57 11.11 -14.43 -10.46
N ALA A 58 11.60 -13.45 -9.70
CA ALA A 58 11.94 -13.58 -8.30
C ALA A 58 10.77 -13.13 -7.41
N LYS A 59 9.98 -14.08 -6.89
CA LYS A 59 8.91 -13.78 -5.93
C LYS A 59 9.53 -13.36 -4.59
N VAL A 60 9.05 -12.27 -3.96
CA VAL A 60 9.16 -12.13 -2.49
C VAL A 60 7.86 -11.56 -1.93
N TYR A 61 7.00 -12.42 -1.38
CA TYR A 61 5.75 -12.03 -0.75
C TYR A 61 5.73 -12.35 0.75
N THR A 62 6.77 -11.99 1.49
CA THR A 62 6.92 -12.35 2.92
C THR A 62 5.70 -11.99 3.80
N ALA A 63 5.03 -10.87 3.53
CA ALA A 63 3.82 -10.48 4.25
C ALA A 63 2.60 -11.32 3.84
N PHE A 64 2.33 -11.49 2.54
CA PHE A 64 1.20 -12.33 2.10
C PHE A 64 1.43 -13.82 2.43
N ASP A 65 2.65 -14.33 2.31
CA ASP A 65 3.02 -15.67 2.72
C ASP A 65 2.75 -15.88 4.22
N THR A 66 3.09 -14.89 5.06
CA THR A 66 2.77 -14.91 6.50
C THR A 66 1.26 -14.90 6.73
N LEU A 67 0.51 -14.08 5.98
CA LEU A 67 -0.96 -14.01 6.08
C LEU A 67 -1.66 -15.24 5.51
N ALA A 68 -1.05 -15.96 4.59
CA ALA A 68 -1.51 -17.25 4.08
C ALA A 68 -1.30 -18.34 5.15
N ALA A 69 -0.15 -18.35 5.80
CA ALA A 69 0.14 -19.25 6.91
C ALA A 69 -0.70 -18.94 8.18
N GLN A 70 -1.08 -17.67 8.37
CA GLN A 70 -1.83 -17.21 9.54
C GLN A 70 -3.02 -16.31 9.14
N PRO A 71 -4.11 -16.87 8.57
CA PRO A 71 -5.22 -16.10 8.02
C PRO A 71 -5.94 -15.19 9.02
N HIS A 72 -5.93 -15.55 10.30
CA HIS A 72 -6.54 -14.76 11.36
C HIS A 72 -5.90 -13.37 11.55
N LEU A 73 -4.69 -13.15 11.02
CA LEU A 73 -4.00 -11.85 11.06
C LEU A 73 -4.53 -10.85 10.02
N ARG A 74 -5.19 -11.32 8.95
CA ARG A 74 -5.68 -10.47 7.84
C ARG A 74 -6.62 -9.37 8.31
N LYS A 75 -7.40 -9.63 9.38
CA LYS A 75 -8.33 -8.66 9.98
C LYS A 75 -7.62 -7.46 10.61
N TYR A 76 -6.33 -7.56 10.93
CA TYR A 76 -5.59 -6.45 11.52
C TYR A 76 -5.03 -5.49 10.47
N VAL A 77 -4.88 -5.94 9.21
CA VAL A 77 -4.28 -5.13 8.15
C VAL A 77 -5.24 -4.02 7.72
N LYS A 78 -4.81 -2.77 7.93
CA LYS A 78 -5.52 -1.56 7.49
C LYS A 78 -4.76 -0.77 6.43
N SER A 79 -3.43 -0.84 6.42
CA SER A 79 -2.56 -0.13 5.49
C SER A 79 -1.65 -1.12 4.77
N LEU A 80 -1.55 -0.99 3.45
CA LEU A 80 -0.62 -1.79 2.65
C LEU A 80 0.25 -0.89 1.77
N ILE A 81 1.56 -1.08 1.86
CA ILE A 81 2.55 -0.45 0.99
C ILE A 81 3.10 -1.51 0.03
N HIS A 82 2.68 -1.43 -1.23
CA HIS A 82 3.17 -2.30 -2.30
C HIS A 82 4.32 -1.61 -3.04
N SER A 83 5.51 -2.18 -3.02
CA SER A 83 6.66 -1.69 -3.77
C SER A 83 6.97 -2.62 -4.95
N GLU A 84 6.92 -2.08 -6.16
CA GLU A 84 7.40 -2.73 -7.38
C GLU A 84 8.88 -2.35 -7.58
N VAL A 85 9.76 -3.34 -7.50
CA VAL A 85 11.21 -3.22 -7.60
C VAL A 85 11.67 -3.94 -8.87
N GLU A 86 12.28 -3.23 -9.80
CA GLU A 86 12.90 -3.90 -10.95
C GLU A 86 14.30 -4.39 -10.59
N LEU A 87 14.57 -5.68 -10.81
CA LEU A 87 15.92 -6.23 -10.75
C LEU A 87 16.66 -5.74 -12.00
N SER A 88 17.36 -4.61 -11.90
CA SER A 88 18.08 -3.98 -13.00
C SER A 88 19.29 -4.78 -13.54
N SER A 89 19.45 -6.07 -13.22
CA SER A 89 20.62 -6.85 -13.64
C SER A 89 20.50 -8.37 -13.63
N ALA A 90 19.37 -8.96 -13.24
CA ALA A 90 19.21 -10.41 -13.30
C ALA A 90 18.63 -10.80 -14.66
N ARG A 91 19.46 -11.40 -15.54
CA ARG A 91 18.95 -12.25 -16.62
C ARG A 91 17.93 -13.20 -15.98
N PRO A 92 16.69 -13.33 -16.50
CA PRO A 92 15.79 -14.35 -16.01
C PRO A 92 16.52 -15.69 -16.10
N PRO A 93 16.54 -16.54 -15.05
CA PRO A 93 17.08 -17.88 -15.18
C PRO A 93 16.37 -18.57 -16.36
N SER A 94 17.15 -19.06 -17.31
CA SER A 94 16.71 -19.56 -18.62
C SER A 94 15.73 -20.74 -18.56
N ASP A 95 15.51 -21.29 -17.37
CA ASP A 95 14.87 -22.58 -17.18
C ASP A 95 13.45 -22.49 -16.61
N TYR A 96 12.93 -21.28 -16.36
CA TYR A 96 11.52 -21.09 -15.99
C TYR A 96 10.69 -20.69 -17.21
N LYS A 97 10.18 -21.70 -17.93
CA LYS A 97 8.99 -21.53 -18.78
C LYS A 97 7.78 -21.33 -17.86
N GLN A 98 7.52 -20.10 -17.44
CA GLN A 98 6.29 -19.75 -16.74
C GLN A 98 5.47 -18.79 -17.58
N ASP A 99 4.19 -19.13 -17.71
CA ASP A 99 3.21 -18.31 -18.41
C ASP A 99 3.15 -16.91 -17.76
N PRO A 100 3.31 -15.83 -18.53
CA PRO A 100 3.27 -14.47 -18.01
C PRO A 100 1.91 -14.09 -17.38
N GLY A 101 0.86 -14.91 -17.55
CA GLY A 101 -0.45 -14.69 -16.96
C GLY A 101 -0.57 -15.06 -15.48
N THR A 102 0.10 -16.12 -15.00
CA THR A 102 -0.18 -16.69 -13.67
C THR A 102 0.35 -15.85 -12.51
N LEU A 103 1.50 -15.18 -12.66
CA LEU A 103 2.10 -14.37 -11.58
C LEU A 103 1.35 -13.07 -11.28
N VAL A 104 0.58 -12.54 -12.24
CA VAL A 104 -0.24 -11.33 -12.05
C VAL A 104 -1.46 -11.62 -11.16
N HIS A 105 -1.89 -12.89 -11.06
CA HIS A 105 -3.13 -13.26 -10.40
C HIS A 105 -2.99 -13.59 -8.90
N ASP A 106 -1.84 -14.09 -8.43
CA ASP A 106 -1.72 -14.56 -7.03
C ASP A 106 -1.82 -13.43 -5.99
N TRP A 107 -1.01 -12.38 -6.13
CA TRP A 107 -0.96 -11.29 -5.12
C TRP A 107 -2.25 -10.46 -5.09
N ALA A 108 -2.92 -10.35 -6.24
CA ALA A 108 -4.18 -9.65 -6.36
C ALA A 108 -5.28 -10.39 -5.60
N ALA A 109 -5.28 -11.73 -5.65
CA ALA A 109 -6.16 -12.55 -4.83
C ALA A 109 -5.87 -12.38 -3.34
N ASP A 110 -4.60 -12.37 -2.92
CA ASP A 110 -4.24 -12.14 -1.51
C ASP A 110 -4.65 -10.76 -1.01
N LEU A 111 -4.52 -9.73 -1.84
CA LEU A 111 -4.99 -8.37 -1.55
C LEU A 111 -6.50 -8.32 -1.31
N ALA A 112 -7.28 -9.09 -2.08
CA ALA A 112 -8.73 -9.16 -1.94
C ALA A 112 -9.18 -9.76 -0.60
N LEU A 113 -8.29 -10.52 0.06
CA LEU A 113 -8.57 -11.21 1.34
C LEU A 113 -8.32 -10.32 2.56
N LEU A 114 -8.09 -9.02 2.37
CA LEU A 114 -7.87 -8.03 3.44
C LEU A 114 -9.16 -7.24 3.72
N PRO A 115 -10.02 -7.70 4.65
CA PRO A 115 -11.38 -7.14 4.82
C PRO A 115 -11.39 -5.70 5.37
N ASN A 116 -10.35 -5.33 6.12
CA ASN A 116 -10.25 -4.05 6.81
C ASN A 116 -9.25 -3.10 6.14
N LEU A 117 -8.86 -3.36 4.88
CA LEU A 117 -7.93 -2.51 4.17
C LEU A 117 -8.54 -1.13 3.91
N GLU A 118 -8.00 -0.11 4.57
CA GLU A 118 -8.43 1.29 4.46
C GLU A 118 -7.49 2.11 3.58
N SER A 119 -6.21 1.72 3.51
CA SER A 119 -5.16 2.45 2.80
C SER A 119 -4.32 1.51 1.94
N TYR A 120 -4.12 1.89 0.68
CA TYR A 120 -3.22 1.19 -0.24
C TYR A 120 -2.28 2.17 -0.92
N THR A 121 -0.98 1.93 -0.87
CA THR A 121 0.02 2.73 -1.57
C THR A 121 0.89 1.86 -2.47
N LEU A 122 0.94 2.16 -3.76
CA LEU A 122 1.83 1.52 -4.73
C LEU A 122 3.02 2.42 -5.05
N HIS A 123 4.23 1.87 -4.94
CA HIS A 123 5.49 2.55 -5.17
C HIS A 123 6.32 1.86 -6.26
N ALA A 124 6.62 2.59 -7.34
CA ALA A 124 7.49 2.11 -8.41
C ALA A 124 8.90 2.70 -8.22
N VAL A 125 9.87 1.84 -7.89
CA VAL A 125 11.19 2.26 -7.44
C VAL A 125 12.10 2.69 -8.59
N VAL A 126 12.14 1.93 -9.69
CA VAL A 126 13.24 2.05 -10.69
C VAL A 126 12.84 2.86 -11.93
N ARG A 127 11.63 2.68 -12.47
CA ARG A 127 11.19 3.36 -13.71
C ARG A 127 10.13 4.45 -13.52
N HIS A 128 9.73 4.72 -12.27
CA HIS A 128 8.60 5.60 -11.95
C HIS A 128 7.32 5.35 -12.78
N THR A 129 7.19 4.14 -13.32
CA THR A 129 6.11 3.73 -14.21
C THR A 129 5.74 2.30 -13.87
N VAL A 130 4.44 2.07 -13.71
CA VAL A 130 3.83 0.77 -13.45
C VAL A 130 3.20 0.28 -14.74
N SER A 131 3.18 -1.02 -15.03
CA SER A 131 2.48 -1.53 -16.22
C SER A 131 0.95 -1.32 -16.10
N CYS A 132 0.24 -1.11 -17.22
CA CYS A 132 -1.22 -0.94 -17.18
C CYS A 132 -1.92 -2.20 -16.70
N GLN A 133 -1.46 -3.38 -17.14
CA GLN A 133 -2.01 -4.68 -16.72
C GLN A 133 -1.92 -4.88 -15.20
N PHE A 134 -0.77 -4.56 -14.61
CA PHE A 134 -0.59 -4.61 -13.17
C PHE A 134 -1.54 -3.65 -12.44
N LEU A 135 -1.62 -2.41 -12.93
CA LEU A 135 -2.46 -1.39 -12.33
C LEU A 135 -3.96 -1.75 -12.44
N GLU A 136 -4.38 -2.36 -13.54
CA GLU A 136 -5.73 -2.88 -13.71
C GLU A 136 -6.03 -3.99 -12.71
N ALA A 137 -5.13 -4.95 -12.52
CA ALA A 137 -5.28 -6.00 -11.52
C ALA A 137 -5.42 -5.41 -10.10
N ALA A 138 -4.56 -4.45 -9.73
CA ALA A 138 -4.64 -3.76 -8.44
C ALA A 138 -5.99 -3.05 -8.28
N VAL A 139 -6.35 -2.21 -9.25
CA VAL A 139 -7.57 -1.39 -9.17
C VAL A 139 -8.83 -2.26 -9.17
N ASN A 140 -8.87 -3.35 -9.94
CA ASN A 140 -10.00 -4.28 -9.95
C ASN A 140 -10.27 -4.86 -8.56
N VAL A 141 -9.22 -5.23 -7.83
CA VAL A 141 -9.34 -5.74 -6.46
C VAL A 141 -9.69 -4.63 -5.48
N LEU A 142 -9.01 -3.48 -5.57
CA LEU A 142 -9.25 -2.34 -4.68
C LEU A 142 -10.67 -1.79 -4.79
N CYS A 143 -11.31 -1.87 -5.95
CA CYS A 143 -12.73 -1.54 -6.12
C CYS A 143 -13.66 -2.44 -5.28
N GLN A 144 -13.22 -3.64 -4.87
CA GLN A 144 -13.98 -4.58 -4.06
C GLN A 144 -13.71 -4.40 -2.55
N CYS A 145 -12.66 -3.64 -2.18
CA CYS A 145 -12.33 -3.35 -0.79
C CYS A 145 -13.30 -2.29 -0.22
N ALA A 146 -14.37 -2.72 0.44
CA ALA A 146 -15.41 -1.84 0.96
C ALA A 146 -14.90 -0.77 1.96
N SER A 147 -13.83 -1.08 2.69
CA SER A 147 -13.24 -0.20 3.70
C SER A 147 -12.22 0.79 3.13
N LEU A 148 -11.87 0.69 1.84
CA LEU A 148 -10.80 1.47 1.23
C LEU A 148 -11.18 2.95 1.12
N LYS A 149 -10.39 3.80 1.75
CA LYS A 149 -10.60 5.26 1.81
C LYS A 149 -9.41 6.03 1.23
N HIS A 150 -8.21 5.46 1.27
CA HIS A 150 -6.98 6.18 0.99
C HIS A 150 -6.15 5.42 -0.05
N VAL A 151 -5.74 6.11 -1.11
CA VAL A 151 -4.93 5.50 -2.16
C VAL A 151 -3.73 6.37 -2.53
N GLY A 152 -2.56 5.73 -2.57
CA GLY A 152 -1.29 6.33 -2.90
C GLY A 152 -0.69 5.76 -4.20
N TRP A 153 -0.41 6.62 -5.16
CA TRP A 153 0.28 6.30 -6.41
C TRP A 153 1.64 7.00 -6.43
N GLN A 154 2.70 6.31 -5.99
CA GLN A 154 4.05 6.86 -5.89
C GLN A 154 4.85 6.70 -7.21
N PHE A 155 4.21 7.02 -8.33
CA PHE A 155 4.77 6.98 -9.69
C PHE A 155 4.09 8.02 -10.59
N GLU A 156 4.54 8.18 -11.83
CA GLU A 156 3.93 9.11 -12.77
C GLU A 156 2.66 8.52 -13.39
N ILE A 157 1.54 9.25 -13.29
CA ILE A 157 0.26 8.89 -13.88
C ILE A 157 0.08 9.66 -15.20
N ASP A 158 0.10 8.92 -16.31
CA ASP A 158 -0.29 9.39 -17.63
C ASP A 158 -1.78 9.14 -17.91
N SER A 159 -2.27 9.55 -19.09
CA SER A 159 -3.69 9.45 -19.43
C SER A 159 -4.23 8.03 -19.38
N ARG A 160 -3.42 7.03 -19.77
CA ARG A 160 -3.82 5.62 -19.75
C ARG A 160 -3.97 5.12 -18.31
N ARG A 161 -2.98 5.37 -17.45
CA ARG A 161 -3.04 4.98 -16.04
C ARG A 161 -4.11 5.74 -15.28
N PHE A 162 -4.36 7.00 -15.64
CA PHE A 162 -5.44 7.78 -15.06
C PHE A 162 -6.82 7.19 -15.37
N ALA A 163 -7.06 6.72 -16.60
CA ALA A 163 -8.31 6.04 -16.95
C ALA A 163 -8.53 4.77 -16.10
N ILE A 164 -7.46 4.08 -15.69
CA ILE A 164 -7.53 2.92 -14.81
C ILE A 164 -7.79 3.37 -13.35
N THR A 165 -6.96 4.24 -12.79
CA THR A 165 -7.04 4.63 -11.36
C THR A 165 -8.30 5.43 -11.02
N SER A 166 -8.86 6.16 -11.99
CA SER A 166 -10.11 6.92 -11.84
C SER A 166 -11.36 6.06 -11.62
N ARG A 167 -11.26 4.74 -11.84
CA ARG A 167 -12.33 3.76 -11.59
C ARG A 167 -12.60 3.56 -10.10
N LEU A 168 -11.64 3.87 -9.24
CA LEU A 168 -11.85 3.82 -7.80
C LEU A 168 -12.94 4.82 -7.39
N ILE A 169 -13.86 4.35 -6.56
CA ILE A 169 -14.98 5.11 -6.01
C ILE A 169 -14.85 5.17 -4.49
N ASN A 170 -15.55 6.13 -3.87
CA ASN A 170 -15.62 6.29 -2.41
C ASN A 170 -14.29 6.59 -1.70
N LEU A 171 -13.26 7.05 -2.44
CA LEU A 171 -12.02 7.50 -1.82
C LEU A 171 -12.24 8.81 -1.05
N GLN A 172 -11.65 8.88 0.14
CA GLN A 172 -11.55 10.11 0.92
C GLN A 172 -10.26 10.87 0.61
N SER A 173 -9.15 10.13 0.40
CA SER A 173 -7.91 10.77 0.02
C SER A 173 -7.15 10.06 -1.10
N ILE A 174 -6.46 10.86 -1.89
CA ILE A 174 -5.55 10.37 -2.92
C ILE A 174 -4.19 11.08 -2.81
N LYS A 175 -3.12 10.29 -2.82
CA LYS A 175 -1.74 10.76 -2.86
C LYS A 175 -1.14 10.37 -4.19
N ILE A 176 -0.65 11.33 -4.96
CA ILE A 176 -0.06 11.10 -6.27
C ILE A 176 1.34 11.69 -6.26
N ARG A 177 2.32 10.95 -6.79
CA ARG A 177 3.66 11.50 -6.98
C ARG A 177 3.66 12.52 -8.11
N ARG A 178 3.28 12.12 -9.32
CA ARG A 178 3.29 13.02 -10.47
C ARG A 178 2.13 12.75 -11.42
N LEU A 179 1.56 13.81 -11.96
CA LEU A 179 0.58 13.76 -13.06
C LEU A 179 1.25 14.26 -14.34
N SER A 180 0.94 13.62 -15.47
CA SER A 180 1.32 14.18 -16.77
C SER A 180 0.56 15.48 -17.06
N GLN A 181 1.10 16.32 -17.94
CA GLN A 181 0.46 17.58 -18.32
C GLN A 181 -0.96 17.38 -18.89
N THR A 182 -1.18 16.28 -19.62
CA THR A 182 -2.49 15.95 -20.17
C THR A 182 -3.50 15.62 -19.07
N VAL A 183 -3.08 14.86 -18.05
CA VAL A 183 -3.96 14.48 -16.93
C VAL A 183 -4.28 15.67 -16.04
N LEU A 184 -3.35 16.59 -15.82
CA LEU A 184 -3.59 17.79 -15.00
C LEU A 184 -4.82 18.60 -15.46
N LYS A 185 -5.08 18.63 -16.78
CA LYS A 185 -6.23 19.36 -17.36
C LYS A 185 -7.58 18.75 -16.99
N THR A 186 -7.65 17.44 -16.80
CA THR A 186 -8.90 16.71 -16.51
C THR A 186 -9.02 16.26 -15.06
N PHE A 187 -7.90 16.24 -14.32
CA PHE A 187 -7.82 15.77 -12.95
C PHE A 187 -8.72 16.59 -12.01
N GLY A 188 -8.73 17.92 -12.15
CA GLY A 188 -9.58 18.80 -11.33
C GLY A 188 -11.07 18.44 -11.47
N THR A 189 -11.54 18.27 -12.70
CA THR A 189 -12.93 17.85 -12.99
C THR A 189 -13.25 16.48 -12.41
N TRP A 190 -12.31 15.53 -12.48
CA TRP A 190 -12.51 14.22 -11.88
C TRP A 190 -12.61 14.29 -10.35
N VAL A 191 -11.76 15.09 -9.69
CA VAL A 191 -11.82 15.27 -8.22
C VAL A 191 -13.15 15.89 -7.82
N THR A 192 -13.62 16.93 -8.51
CA THR A 192 -14.90 17.59 -8.17
C THR A 192 -16.11 16.70 -8.40
N GLN A 193 -16.06 15.76 -9.35
CA GLN A 193 -17.10 14.75 -9.55
C GLN A 193 -17.17 13.71 -8.43
N LYS A 194 -16.09 13.51 -7.67
CA LYS A 194 -16.00 12.52 -6.59
C LYS A 194 -16.22 13.21 -5.24
N SER A 195 -17.49 13.35 -4.86
CA SER A 195 -17.92 14.06 -3.64
C SER A 195 -17.33 13.54 -2.32
N THR A 196 -16.76 12.33 -2.31
CA THR A 196 -16.14 11.74 -1.12
C THR A 196 -14.70 12.21 -0.89
N ILE A 197 -14.02 12.73 -1.91
CA ILE A 197 -12.61 13.11 -1.81
C ILE A 197 -12.50 14.45 -1.05
N ASN A 198 -11.87 14.41 0.12
CA ASN A 198 -11.62 15.59 0.94
C ASN A 198 -10.14 15.99 0.99
N SER A 199 -9.22 15.13 0.54
CA SER A 199 -7.79 15.38 0.57
C SER A 199 -7.09 14.87 -0.69
N VAL A 200 -6.37 15.77 -1.36
CA VAL A 200 -5.54 15.46 -2.52
C VAL A 200 -4.12 15.93 -2.24
N HIS A 201 -3.14 15.03 -2.32
CA HIS A 201 -1.73 15.35 -2.15
C HIS A 201 -0.95 15.01 -3.42
N ILE A 202 -0.48 16.03 -4.15
CA ILE A 202 0.36 15.85 -5.33
C ILE A 202 1.79 16.26 -4.97
N GLN A 203 2.73 15.31 -5.01
CA GLN A 203 4.13 15.57 -4.70
C GLN A 203 4.85 16.16 -5.92
N VAL A 204 4.70 17.47 -6.14
CA VAL A 204 5.39 18.15 -7.25
C VAL A 204 6.90 18.16 -6.96
N ALA A 205 7.64 17.29 -7.64
CA ALA A 205 9.09 17.46 -7.75
C ALA A 205 9.32 18.77 -8.51
N TYR A 206 9.85 19.79 -7.84
CA TYR A 206 10.21 21.08 -8.42
C TYR A 206 11.11 20.86 -9.64
N TYR A 207 10.55 21.01 -10.83
CA TYR A 207 11.30 21.47 -12.00
C TYR A 207 10.88 22.92 -12.24
N ARG A 208 11.82 23.84 -12.02
CA ARG A 208 11.85 25.28 -12.32
C ARG A 208 10.52 25.95 -12.73
N PHE A 209 10.13 26.92 -11.91
CA PHE A 209 9.21 28.04 -12.20
C PHE A 209 9.06 28.38 -13.69
N CYS A 210 7.86 28.17 -14.23
CA CYS A 210 7.29 29.12 -15.20
C CYS A 210 6.31 30.00 -14.43
N ARG A 211 6.70 31.26 -14.19
CA ARG A 211 5.81 32.29 -13.65
C ARG A 211 4.71 32.54 -14.69
N PHE A 212 3.46 32.25 -14.35
CA PHE A 212 2.31 32.87 -15.01
C PHE A 212 2.04 34.19 -14.31
N THR A 213 2.41 35.30 -14.94
CA THR A 213 1.85 36.62 -14.63
C THR A 213 0.62 36.82 -15.52
N PRO A 214 -0.57 37.06 -14.95
CA PRO A 214 -1.71 37.51 -15.74
C PRO A 214 -1.48 38.95 -16.21
N LYS A 215 -1.88 39.24 -17.46
CA LYS A 215 -2.05 40.60 -17.98
C LYS A 215 -3.39 41.16 -17.50
#